data_AF-A0A7X6Z370-F1
#
_entry.id   AF-A0A7X6Z370-F1
#
_cell.length_a   1.000
_cell.length_b   1.000
_cell.length_c   1.000
_cell.angle_alpha   90.00
_cell.angle_beta   90.00
_cell.angle_gamma   90.00
#
_symmetry.space_group_name_H-M   'P 1'
#
loop_
_entity.id
_entity.type
_entity.pdbx_description
1 polymer ?
#
loop_
_entity_poly.entity_id
_entity_poly.type
_entity_poly.pdbx_seq_one_letter_code
_entity_poly.pdbx_strand_id
1 'polypeptide(L)' 'MTYFDRMFYREHQFAKMSPEVRYKARLEQSKPLLEAYKVWLHATQKKVTAKSGLGKAIAYNLNQ' A
#
# COMPACT_ATOMS: atom_id res chain seq x y z
N MET A 1 1.77 -8.07 11.29
CA MET A 1 1.74 -8.06 9.81
C MET A 1 1.47 -6.66 9.32
N THR A 2 2.40 -6.12 8.53
CA THR A 2 2.39 -4.77 7.95
C THR A 2 1.44 -4.68 6.74
N TYR A 3 1.20 -3.48 6.22
CA TYR A 3 0.41 -3.28 4.99
C TYR A 3 1.00 -4.08 3.79
N PHE A 4 2.33 -4.12 3.69
CA PHE A 4 3.04 -4.83 2.62
C PHE A 4 2.83 -6.34 2.68
N ASP A 5 2.92 -6.95 3.87
CA ASP A 5 2.70 -8.40 4.03
C ASP A 5 1.32 -8.81 3.50
N ARG A 6 0.29 -8.00 3.79
CA ARG A 6 -1.08 -8.24 3.32
C ARG A 6 -1.24 -8.06 1.81
N MET A 7 -0.57 -7.06 1.22
CA MET A 7 -0.57 -6.87 -0.24
C MET A 7 0.13 -8.02 -0.95
N PHE A 8 1.32 -8.42 -0.49
CA PHE A 8 2.08 -9.52 -1.07
C PHE A 8 1.33 -10.85 -0.97
N TYR A 9 0.70 -11.12 0.19
CA TYR A 9 -0.13 -12.31 0.35
C TYR A 9 -1.25 -12.36 -0.70
N ARG A 10 -1.96 -11.25 -0.91
CA ARG A 10 -3.02 -11.16 -1.93
C ARG A 10 -2.49 -11.33 -3.34
N GLU A 11 -1.38 -10.68 -3.68
CA GLU A 11 -0.76 -10.85 -5.00
C GLU A 11 -0.32 -12.30 -5.26
N HIS A 12 0.13 -13.02 -4.22
CA HIS A 12 0.40 -14.44 -4.31
C HIS A 12 -0.87 -15.26 -4.57
N GLN A 13 -1.99 -14.94 -3.91
CA GLN A 13 -3.28 -15.60 -4.18
C GLN A 13 -3.80 -15.31 -5.60
N PHE A 14 -3.52 -14.12 -6.13
CA PHE A 14 -3.97 -13.73 -7.47
C PHE A 14 -3.08 -14.26 -8.59
N ALA A 15 -1.92 -14.84 -8.27
CA ALA A 15 -0.91 -15.24 -9.25
C ALA A 15 -1.41 -16.26 -10.29
N LYS A 16 -2.41 -17.07 -9.93
CA LYS A 16 -3.00 -18.11 -10.80
C LYS A 16 -4.31 -17.69 -11.48
N MET A 17 -4.80 -16.47 -11.22
CA MET A 17 -6.05 -15.96 -11.80
C MET A 17 -5.83 -15.45 -13.23
N SER A 18 -6.87 -15.46 -14.06
CA SER A 18 -6.83 -14.78 -15.36
C SER A 18 -6.65 -13.26 -15.16
N PRO A 19 -6.13 -12.53 -16.16
CA PRO A 19 -5.91 -11.09 -16.07
C PRO A 19 -7.14 -10.30 -15.61
N GLU A 20 -8.32 -10.64 -16.12
CA GLU A 20 -9.58 -9.94 -15.83
C GLU A 20 -10.03 -10.19 -14.40
N VAL A 21 -9.93 -11.45 -13.94
CA VAL A 21 -10.29 -11.83 -12.57
C VAL A 21 -9.31 -11.22 -11.57
N ARG A 22 -8.01 -11.24 -11.89
CA ARG A 22 -6.96 -10.58 -11.08
C ARG A 22 -7.20 -9.08 -10.97
N TYR A 23 -7.62 -8.43 -12.06
CA TYR A 23 -7.94 -7.00 -12.03
C TYR A 23 -9.12 -6.70 -11.09
N LYS A 24 -10.23 -7.45 -11.19
CA LYS A 24 -11.37 -7.30 -10.27
C LYS A 24 -10.97 -7.57 -8.82
N ALA A 25 -10.22 -8.63 -8.56
CA ALA A 25 -9.75 -8.98 -7.21
C ALA A 25 -8.88 -7.86 -6.60
N ARG A 26 -8.03 -7.21 -7.40
CA ARG A 26 -7.25 -6.04 -6.95
C ARG A 26 -8.14 -4.85 -6.62
N LEU A 27 -9.17 -4.57 -7.42
CA LEU A 27 -10.11 -3.48 -7.14
C LEU A 27 -10.90 -3.72 -5.85
N GLU A 28 -11.36 -4.95 -5.61
CA GLU A 28 -12.19 -5.28 -4.45
C GLU A 28 -11.36 -5.41 -3.18
N GLN A 29 -10.18 -6.03 -3.28
CA GLN A 29 -9.42 -6.44 -2.09
C GLN A 29 -8.20 -5.56 -1.86
N SER A 30 -7.38 -5.30 -2.89
CA SER A 30 -6.12 -4.55 -2.75
C SER A 30 -6.35 -3.04 -2.65
N LYS A 31 -7.30 -2.48 -3.41
CA LYS A 31 -7.58 -1.04 -3.42
C LYS A 31 -7.91 -0.48 -2.03
N PRO A 32 -8.83 -1.08 -1.23
CA PRO A 32 -9.11 -0.56 0.12
C PRO A 32 -7.88 -0.57 1.04
N LEU A 33 -6.98 -1.54 0.86
CA LEU A 33 -5.75 -1.63 1.66
C LEU A 33 -4.73 -0.55 1.25
N LEU A 34 -4.62 -0.24 -0.05
CA LEU A 34 -3.82 0.86 -0.55
C LEU A 34 -4.33 2.21 -0.06
N GLU A 35 -5.65 2.43 -0.08
CA GLU A 35 -6.24 3.66 0.45
C GLU A 35 -5.99 3.81 1.96
N ALA A 36 -6.16 2.73 2.73
CA ALA A 36 -5.85 2.75 4.17
C ALA A 36 -4.37 3.04 4.44
N TYR A 37 -3.46 2.48 3.64
CA TYR A 37 -2.03 2.78 3.71
C TYR A 37 -1.75 4.25 3.38
N LYS A 38 -2.39 4.82 2.34
CA LYS A 38 -2.25 6.22 1.96
C LYS A 38 -2.72 7.17 3.06
N VAL A 39 -3.85 6.88 3.69
CA VAL A 39 -4.34 7.63 4.85
C VAL A 39 -3.32 7.59 6.00
N TRP A 40 -2.75 6.42 6.28
CA TRP A 40 -1.70 6.28 7.29
C TRP A 40 -0.44 7.08 6.94
N LEU A 41 -0.01 7.10 5.68
CA LEU A 41 1.13 7.91 5.23
C LEU A 41 0.91 9.39 5.51
N HIS A 42 -0.24 9.95 5.11
CA HIS A 42 -0.57 11.36 5.37
C HIS A 42 -0.65 11.68 6.86
N ALA A 43 -1.22 10.79 7.67
CA ALA A 43 -1.28 10.97 9.12
C ALA A 43 0.10 10.91 9.78
N THR A 44 0.98 10.04 9.28
CA THR A 44 2.32 9.82 9.84
C THR A 44 3.28 10.92 9.40
N GLN A 45 3.17 11.42 8.18
CA GLN A 45 3.96 12.54 7.66
C GLN A 45 3.92 13.76 8.61
N LYS A 46 2.76 14.04 9.21
CA LYS A 46 2.56 15.15 10.16
C LYS A 46 3.26 14.95 11.51
N LYS A 47 3.62 13.71 11.84
CA LYS A 47 4.17 13.31 13.15
C LYS A 47 5.66 13.04 13.12
N VAL A 48 6.26 12.90 11.94
CA VAL A 48 7.68 12.55 11.78
C VAL A 48 8.48 13.75 11.28
N THR A 49 9.75 13.83 11.69
CA THR A 49 10.66 14.84 11.15
C THR A 49 10.98 14.52 9.68
N ALA A 50 10.76 15.46 8.76
CA ALA A 50 10.97 15.26 7.32
C ALA A 50 12.40 14.78 6.96
N LYS A 51 13.42 15.19 7.73
CA LYS A 51 14.81 14.80 7.50
C LYS A 51 15.16 13.39 8.02
N SER A 52 14.32 12.78 8.84
CA SER A 52 14.52 11.41 9.32
C SER A 52 14.40 10.40 8.18
N GLY A 53 14.98 9.21 8.35
CA GLY A 53 14.86 8.13 7.34
C GLY A 53 13.39 7.79 7.03
N LEU A 54 12.55 7.70 8.07
CA LEU A 54 11.12 7.46 7.91
C LEU A 54 10.40 8.63 7.22
N GLY A 55 10.72 9.88 7.58
CA GLY A 55 10.16 11.07 6.94
C GLY A 55 10.45 11.13 5.45
N LYS A 56 11.69 10.80 5.05
CA LYS A 56 12.08 10.69 3.64
C LYS A 56 11.33 9.58 2.91
N ALA A 57 11.21 8.40 3.54
CA ALA A 57 10.49 7.27 2.94
C ALA A 57 8.99 7.57 2.73
N ILE A 58 8.35 8.21 3.71
CA ILE A 58 6.94 8.63 3.60
C ILE A 58 6.77 9.68 2.50
N ALA A 59 7.64 10.70 2.45
CA ALA A 59 7.61 11.73 1.42
C ALA A 59 7.79 11.14 0.01
N TYR A 60 8.71 10.19 -0.15
CA TYR A 60 8.89 9.47 -1.41
C TYR A 60 7.60 8.73 -1.81
N ASN A 61 7.00 7.94 -0.90
CA ASN A 61 5.78 7.19 -1.19
C ASN A 61 4.60 8.08 -1.59
N LEU A 62 4.48 9.28 -1.01
CA LEU A 62 3.39 10.22 -1.32
C LEU A 62 3.58 10.95 -2.65
N ASN A 63 4.79 10.96 -3.20
CA ASN A 63 5.16 11.62 -4.47
C ASN A 63 5.32 10.63 -5.65
N GLN A 64 5.07 9.33 -5.42
CA GLN A 64 4.99 8.30 -6.48
C GLN A 64 3.62 8.31 -7.14
#